data_AF-A0A0F9GAF9-F1
#
_entry.id   AF-A0A0F9GAF9-F1
#
_cell.length_a   1.000
_cell.length_b   1.000
_cell.length_c   1.000
_cell.angle_alpha   90.00
_cell.angle_beta   90.00
_cell.angle_gamma   90.00
#
_symmetry.space_group_name_H-M   'P 1'
#
loop_
_entity.id
_entity.type
_entity.pdbx_description
1 polymer ?
#
loop_
_entity_poly.entity_id
_entity_poly.type
_entity_poly.pdbx_seq_one_letter_code
_entity_poly.pdbx_strand_id
1 'polypeptide(L)'
;MNIGESIIDLFIRYYLLLAKYILHIYMKIFDVKAINHLILEKQHLSEDSKSDNILEIVEDLCGLHATGTLEPYIQLFIRMNQFSKNDLDIQLYNKKTLGRVRGMRKTLFILTENLISIVHTATKYLWERYKQKLLDHLKISKEEYKKILERIFCCLIF
;
A
#
# COMPACT_ATOMS: atom_id res chain seq x y z
N MET A 1 48.86 1.41 -18.47
CA MET A 1 48.23 0.26 -19.14
C MET A 1 47.27 -0.38 -18.14
N ASN A 2 46.05 0.17 -18.04
CA ASN A 2 45.03 -0.21 -17.05
C ASN A 2 44.24 -1.43 -17.53
N ILE A 3 44.80 -2.62 -17.34
CA ILE A 3 44.17 -3.89 -17.74
C ILE A 3 42.94 -4.19 -16.85
N GLY A 4 42.89 -3.65 -15.62
CA GLY A 4 41.80 -3.85 -14.66
C GLY A 4 40.49 -3.11 -14.99
N GLU A 5 40.55 -1.91 -15.58
CA GLU A 5 39.34 -1.16 -15.96
C GLU A 5 38.59 -1.83 -17.11
N SER A 6 39.31 -2.48 -18.04
CA SER A 6 38.71 -3.20 -19.17
C SER A 6 37.93 -4.45 -18.79
N ILE A 7 38.34 -5.16 -17.73
CA ILE A 7 37.70 -6.43 -17.31
C ILE A 7 36.39 -6.15 -16.57
N ILE A 8 36.38 -5.12 -15.71
CA ILE A 8 35.19 -4.69 -14.98
C ILE A 8 34.12 -4.20 -15.97
N ASP A 9 34.50 -3.44 -16.99
CA ASP A 9 33.59 -2.96 -18.03
C ASP A 9 33.01 -4.10 -18.88
N LEU A 10 33.82 -5.13 -19.17
CA LEU A 10 33.35 -6.36 -19.83
C LEU A 10 32.33 -7.10 -18.96
N PHE A 11 32.57 -7.18 -17.66
CA PHE A 11 31.70 -7.85 -16.70
C PHE A 11 30.36 -7.13 -16.56
N ILE A 12 30.38 -5.79 -16.49
CA ILE A 12 29.17 -4.96 -16.44
C ILE A 12 28.38 -5.09 -17.75
N ARG A 13 29.03 -5.03 -18.92
CA ARG A 13 28.37 -5.23 -20.21
C ARG A 13 27.73 -6.60 -20.33
N TYR A 14 28.43 -7.65 -19.89
CA TYR A 14 27.91 -9.01 -19.87
C TYR A 14 26.67 -9.13 -18.98
N TYR A 15 26.73 -8.58 -17.76
CA TYR A 15 25.59 -8.60 -16.83
C TYR A 15 24.38 -7.83 -17.37
N LEU A 16 24.59 -6.67 -17.98
CA LEU A 16 23.53 -5.89 -18.62
C LEU A 16 22.93 -6.61 -19.82
N LEU A 17 23.75 -7.27 -20.65
CA LEU A 17 23.29 -8.10 -21.76
C LEU A 17 22.47 -9.30 -21.27
N LEU A 18 22.94 -9.98 -20.22
CA LEU A 18 22.24 -11.11 -19.61
C LEU A 18 20.90 -10.67 -19.01
N ALA A 19 20.87 -9.57 -18.27
CA ALA A 19 19.64 -9.00 -17.71
C ALA A 19 18.65 -8.60 -18.82
N LYS A 20 19.12 -8.00 -19.91
CA LYS A 20 18.29 -7.63 -21.06
C LYS A 20 17.77 -8.84 -21.81
N TYR A 21 18.56 -9.90 -21.94
CA TYR A 21 18.17 -11.17 -22.55
C TYR A 21 17.13 -11.91 -21.70
N ILE A 22 17.34 -11.97 -20.37
CA ILE A 22 16.37 -12.52 -19.42
C ILE A 22 15.06 -11.72 -19.49
N LEU A 23 15.12 -10.38 -19.45
CA LEU A 23 13.93 -9.53 -19.56
C LEU A 23 13.22 -9.74 -20.90
N HIS A 24 13.97 -9.90 -22.00
CA HIS A 24 13.41 -10.19 -23.33
C HIS A 24 12.73 -11.56 -23.38
N ILE A 25 13.29 -12.59 -22.75
CA ILE A 25 12.67 -13.91 -22.63
C ILE A 25 11.39 -13.83 -21.79
N TYR A 26 11.44 -13.19 -20.62
CA TYR A 26 10.27 -13.03 -19.76
C TYR A 26 9.15 -12.22 -20.45
N MET A 27 9.49 -11.19 -21.21
CA MET A 27 8.52 -10.44 -22.02
C MET A 27 7.97 -11.22 -23.21
N LYS A 28 8.64 -12.28 -23.67
CA LYS A 28 8.16 -13.17 -24.75
C LYS A 28 7.21 -14.26 -24.26
N ILE A 29 7.22 -14.59 -22.96
CA ILE A 29 6.44 -15.68 -22.38
C ILE A 29 5.01 -15.25 -22.06
N PHE A 30 4.79 -13.97 -21.77
CA PHE A 30 3.47 -13.47 -21.38
C PHE A 30 2.90 -12.48 -22.39
N ASP A 31 1.67 -12.73 -22.82
CA ASP A 31 0.90 -11.75 -23.58
C ASP A 31 0.53 -10.57 -22.67
N VAL A 32 1.10 -9.40 -22.96
CA VAL A 32 0.86 -8.15 -22.23
C VAL A 32 -0.63 -7.78 -22.22
N LYS A 33 -1.37 -8.08 -23.29
CA LYS A 33 -2.82 -7.80 -23.33
C LYS A 33 -3.57 -8.68 -22.35
N ALA A 34 -3.23 -9.97 -22.30
CA ALA A 34 -3.82 -10.90 -21.33
C ALA A 34 -3.49 -10.50 -19.89
N ILE A 35 -2.26 -10.07 -19.62
CA ILE A 35 -1.88 -9.54 -18.29
C ILE A 35 -2.70 -8.29 -17.95
N ASN A 36 -2.80 -7.33 -18.88
CA ASN A 36 -3.55 -6.10 -18.63
C ASN A 36 -5.02 -6.40 -18.35
N HIS A 37 -5.63 -7.31 -19.10
CA HIS A 37 -7.01 -7.75 -18.85
C HIS A 37 -7.16 -8.33 -17.44
N LEU A 38 -6.26 -9.25 -17.06
CA LEU A 38 -6.25 -9.85 -15.74
C LEU A 38 -6.07 -8.80 -14.62
N ILE A 39 -5.21 -7.81 -14.82
CA ILE A 39 -5.00 -6.73 -13.84
C ILE A 39 -6.25 -5.86 -13.73
N LEU A 40 -6.89 -5.52 -14.85
CA LEU A 40 -8.12 -4.73 -14.84
C LEU A 40 -9.23 -5.48 -14.12
N GLU A 41 -9.40 -6.78 -14.38
CA GLU A 41 -10.35 -7.62 -13.67
C GLU A 41 -10.07 -7.68 -12.16
N LYS A 42 -8.82 -7.98 -11.78
CA LYS A 42 -8.42 -8.03 -10.36
C LYS A 42 -8.55 -6.71 -9.62
N GLN A 43 -8.58 -5.59 -10.34
CA GLN A 43 -8.74 -4.26 -9.77
C GLN A 43 -10.17 -3.73 -9.90
N HIS A 44 -11.13 -4.57 -10.31
CA HIS A 44 -12.53 -4.19 -10.52
C HIS A 44 -12.73 -3.07 -11.54
N LEU A 45 -11.88 -3.01 -12.57
CA LEU A 45 -11.90 -1.96 -13.60
C LEU A 45 -12.50 -2.42 -14.93
N SER A 46 -12.70 -3.72 -15.16
CA SER A 46 -13.51 -4.20 -16.27
C SER A 46 -14.98 -4.28 -15.86
N GLU A 47 -15.90 -4.13 -16.82
CA GLU A 47 -17.34 -4.06 -16.53
C GLU A 47 -17.86 -5.30 -15.79
N ASP A 48 -17.38 -6.48 -16.19
CA ASP A 48 -17.77 -7.77 -15.58
C ASP A 48 -17.14 -8.00 -14.19
N SER A 49 -16.14 -7.21 -13.81
CA SER A 49 -15.42 -7.35 -12.53
C SER A 49 -15.88 -6.39 -11.44
N LYS A 50 -16.73 -5.41 -11.77
CA LYS A 50 -17.25 -4.46 -10.79
C LYS A 50 -18.04 -5.18 -9.70
N SER A 51 -17.83 -4.78 -8.44
CA SER A 51 -18.53 -5.33 -7.27
C SER A 51 -19.13 -4.20 -6.45
N ASP A 52 -20.31 -4.41 -5.87
CA ASP A 52 -20.88 -3.43 -4.90
C ASP A 52 -20.46 -3.75 -3.45
N ASN A 53 -19.58 -4.73 -3.26
CA ASN A 53 -19.00 -5.05 -1.96
C ASN A 53 -17.70 -4.27 -1.73
N ILE A 54 -17.79 -3.19 -0.95
CA ILE A 54 -16.64 -2.34 -0.61
C ILE A 54 -15.52 -3.14 0.07
N LEU A 55 -15.84 -4.11 0.93
CA LEU A 55 -14.82 -4.85 1.67
C LEU A 55 -13.99 -5.74 0.73
N GLU A 56 -14.65 -6.38 -0.24
CA GLU A 56 -13.99 -7.16 -1.30
C GLU A 56 -13.03 -6.28 -2.10
N ILE A 57 -13.52 -5.13 -2.60
CA ILE A 57 -12.68 -4.19 -3.36
C ILE A 57 -11.47 -3.72 -2.54
N VAL A 58 -11.66 -3.43 -1.25
CA VAL A 58 -10.56 -3.00 -0.36
C VAL A 58 -9.54 -4.13 -0.19
N GLU A 59 -9.98 -5.38 -0.02
CA GLU A 59 -9.09 -6.55 0.09
C GLU A 59 -8.29 -6.77 -1.21
N ASP A 60 -8.98 -6.80 -2.35
CA ASP A 60 -8.37 -7.09 -3.65
C ASP A 60 -7.37 -6.01 -4.09
N LEU A 61 -7.60 -4.75 -3.70
CA LEU A 61 -6.67 -3.64 -3.95
C LEU A 61 -5.53 -3.53 -2.92
N CYS A 62 -5.54 -4.35 -1.87
CA CYS A 62 -4.66 -4.20 -0.70
C CYS A 62 -4.81 -2.82 -0.02
N GLY A 63 -6.02 -2.26 -0.03
CA GLY A 63 -6.37 -0.97 0.56
C GLY A 63 -6.61 0.16 -0.42
N LEU A 64 -7.41 1.13 0.00
CA LEU A 64 -7.65 2.37 -0.75
C LEU A 64 -6.68 3.44 -0.29
N HIS A 65 -5.97 4.08 -1.22
CA HIS A 65 -5.15 5.24 -0.86
C HIS A 65 -6.05 6.38 -0.38
N ALA A 66 -5.73 6.97 0.77
CA ALA A 66 -6.59 7.91 1.47
C ALA A 66 -5.77 9.04 2.10
N THR A 67 -4.76 9.54 1.38
CA THR A 67 -4.03 10.74 1.83
C THR A 67 -4.85 11.98 1.53
N GLY A 68 -5.35 12.09 0.29
CA GLY A 68 -6.41 13.02 -0.06
C GLY A 68 -7.77 12.57 0.48
N THR A 69 -8.67 13.52 0.70
CA THR A 69 -10.01 13.25 1.22
C THR A 69 -10.95 12.64 0.17
N LEU A 70 -10.75 12.96 -1.11
CA LEU A 70 -11.60 12.49 -2.22
C LEU A 70 -11.12 11.19 -2.87
N GLU A 71 -9.82 10.90 -2.78
CA GLU A 71 -9.18 9.73 -3.38
C GLU A 71 -9.90 8.40 -3.13
N PRO A 72 -10.32 8.05 -1.89
CA PRO A 72 -10.95 6.75 -1.66
C PRO A 72 -12.35 6.67 -2.28
N TYR A 73 -13.10 7.77 -2.34
CA TYR A 73 -14.41 7.81 -2.97
C TYR A 73 -14.30 7.64 -4.48
N ILE A 74 -13.33 8.29 -5.13
CA ILE A 74 -13.10 8.14 -6.57
C ILE A 74 -12.66 6.71 -6.90
N GLN A 75 -11.80 6.11 -6.07
CA GLN A 75 -11.36 4.73 -6.27
C GLN A 75 -12.53 3.74 -6.24
N LEU A 76 -13.51 3.92 -5.35
CA LEU A 76 -14.71 3.08 -5.29
C LEU A 76 -15.69 3.39 -6.41
N PHE A 77 -15.91 4.67 -6.71
CA PHE A 77 -16.82 5.11 -7.77
C PHE A 77 -16.55 4.44 -9.12
N ILE A 78 -15.27 4.26 -9.48
CA ILE A 78 -14.91 3.64 -10.77
C ILE A 78 -14.96 2.09 -10.75
N ARG A 79 -15.12 1.48 -9.57
CA ARG A 79 -15.00 0.02 -9.35
C ARG A 79 -16.30 -0.68 -8.93
N MET A 80 -17.32 0.11 -8.60
CA MET A 80 -18.63 -0.38 -8.20
C MET A 80 -19.64 -0.14 -9.33
N ASN A 81 -20.70 -0.93 -9.36
CA ASN A 81 -21.81 -0.71 -10.30
C ASN A 81 -22.67 0.46 -9.82
N GLN A 82 -22.91 0.54 -8.51
CA GLN A 82 -23.69 1.59 -7.88
C GLN A 82 -22.97 2.08 -6.62
N PHE A 83 -22.34 3.26 -6.72
CA PHE A 83 -21.66 3.87 -5.59
C PHE A 83 -22.36 5.14 -5.10
N SER A 84 -22.61 5.19 -3.80
CA SER A 84 -22.94 6.41 -3.07
C SER A 84 -21.84 6.72 -2.07
N LYS A 85 -21.60 8.02 -1.83
CA LYS A 85 -20.67 8.50 -0.80
C LYS A 85 -20.96 7.87 0.57
N ASN A 86 -22.24 7.72 0.91
CA ASN A 86 -22.67 7.18 2.19
C ASN A 86 -22.21 5.73 2.41
N ASP A 87 -21.99 4.96 1.34
CA ASP A 87 -21.61 3.56 1.47
C ASP A 87 -20.25 3.41 2.16
N LEU A 88 -19.27 4.24 1.79
CA LEU A 88 -17.97 4.28 2.45
C LEU A 88 -18.05 4.84 3.88
N ASP A 89 -18.84 5.91 4.07
CA ASP A 89 -18.99 6.56 5.38
C ASP A 89 -19.59 5.58 6.41
N ILE A 90 -20.58 4.78 6.00
CA ILE A 90 -21.19 3.74 6.84
C ILE A 90 -20.15 2.69 7.26
N GLN A 91 -19.27 2.25 6.35
CA GLN A 91 -18.26 1.24 6.68
C GLN A 91 -17.20 1.80 7.65
N LEU A 92 -16.80 3.06 7.48
CA LEU A 92 -15.78 3.71 8.31
C LEU A 92 -16.29 4.08 9.71
N TYR A 93 -17.47 4.72 9.79
CA TYR A 93 -17.89 5.41 11.01
C TYR A 93 -18.99 4.67 11.76
N ASN A 94 -19.92 4.03 11.06
CA ASN A 94 -21.05 3.33 11.68
C ASN A 94 -20.69 1.89 12.00
N LYS A 95 -20.30 1.11 10.98
CA LYS A 95 -19.97 -0.31 11.12
C LYS A 95 -18.54 -0.54 11.63
N LYS A 96 -17.65 0.42 11.41
CA LYS A 96 -16.22 0.36 11.80
C LYS A 96 -15.51 -0.91 11.28
N THR A 97 -15.92 -1.39 10.11
CA THR A 97 -15.33 -2.54 9.41
C THR A 97 -14.05 -2.15 8.65
N LEU A 98 -13.88 -0.86 8.42
CA LEU A 98 -12.72 -0.26 7.78
C LEU A 98 -12.03 0.73 8.72
N GLY A 99 -10.69 0.73 8.71
CA GLY A 99 -9.87 1.68 9.46
C GLY A 99 -8.96 2.48 8.54
N ARG A 100 -8.83 3.78 8.83
CA ARG A 100 -7.89 4.67 8.14
C ARG A 100 -6.59 4.76 8.93
N VAL A 101 -5.55 4.11 8.43
CA VAL A 101 -4.23 4.02 9.11
C VAL A 101 -3.11 4.34 8.14
N ARG A 102 -1.94 4.69 8.69
CA ARG A 102 -0.74 4.86 7.85
C ARG A 102 -0.15 3.50 7.51
N GLY A 103 0.17 3.29 6.24
CA GLY A 103 0.65 2.01 5.74
C GLY A 103 1.84 2.18 4.78
N MET A 104 1.67 1.66 3.57
CA MET A 104 2.69 1.65 2.52
C MET A 104 3.22 3.06 2.25
N ARG A 105 4.52 3.19 2.01
CA ARG A 105 5.17 4.48 1.66
C ARG A 105 4.89 5.63 2.65
N LYS A 106 4.49 5.31 3.88
CA LYS A 106 4.14 6.27 4.95
C LYS A 106 2.88 7.10 4.69
N THR A 107 2.07 6.74 3.69
CA THR A 107 0.82 7.44 3.38
C THR A 107 -0.38 6.79 4.08
N LEU A 108 -1.53 7.46 4.04
CA LEU A 108 -2.76 6.98 4.66
C LEU A 108 -3.49 6.04 3.70
N PHE A 109 -4.01 4.94 4.25
CA PHE A 109 -4.84 3.97 3.54
C PHE A 109 -6.09 3.65 4.36
N ILE A 110 -7.17 3.33 3.67
CA ILE A 110 -8.34 2.67 4.27
C ILE A 110 -8.18 1.17 4.03
N LEU A 111 -8.25 0.41 5.12
CA LEU A 111 -7.97 -1.02 5.17
C LEU A 111 -9.04 -1.74 5.97
N THR A 112 -9.27 -3.01 5.65
CA THR A 112 -10.00 -3.94 6.52
C THR A 112 -9.18 -4.27 7.77
N GLU A 113 -9.84 -4.79 8.80
CA GLU A 113 -9.17 -5.23 10.04
C GLU A 113 -8.01 -6.20 9.78
N ASN A 114 -8.22 -7.18 8.90
CA ASN A 114 -7.19 -8.16 8.56
C ASN A 114 -5.98 -7.50 7.89
N LEU A 115 -6.22 -6.64 6.89
CA LEU A 115 -5.14 -5.92 6.21
C LEU A 115 -4.41 -4.95 7.12
N ILE A 116 -5.07 -4.31 8.10
CA ILE A 116 -4.40 -3.43 9.07
C ILE A 116 -3.28 -4.18 9.78
N SER A 117 -3.53 -5.40 10.26
CA SER A 117 -2.54 -6.20 10.97
C SER A 117 -1.36 -6.60 10.07
N ILE A 118 -1.65 -7.01 8.83
CA ILE A 118 -0.65 -7.40 7.84
C ILE A 118 0.22 -6.20 7.45
N VAL A 119 -0.41 -5.09 7.05
CA VAL A 119 0.26 -3.87 6.62
C VAL A 119 1.06 -3.26 7.76
N HIS A 120 0.52 -3.22 8.98
CA HIS A 120 1.26 -2.73 10.14
C HIS A 120 2.53 -3.56 10.36
N THR A 121 2.42 -4.88 10.35
CA THR A 121 3.58 -5.77 10.54
C THR A 121 4.62 -5.59 9.45
N ALA A 122 4.20 -5.50 8.19
CA ALA A 122 5.09 -5.32 7.04
C ALA A 122 5.76 -3.94 7.03
N THR A 123 5.13 -2.91 7.59
CA THR A 123 5.60 -1.52 7.51
C THR A 123 6.16 -0.96 8.82
N LYS A 124 6.07 -1.67 9.95
CA LYS A 124 6.51 -1.21 11.28
C LYS A 124 7.92 -0.62 11.31
N TYR A 125 8.85 -1.19 10.54
CA TYR A 125 10.24 -0.73 10.49
C TYR A 125 10.39 0.71 9.92
N LEU A 126 9.48 1.12 9.04
CA LEU A 126 9.43 2.46 8.48
C LEU A 126 9.05 3.49 9.55
N TRP A 127 8.17 3.09 10.47
CA TRP A 127 7.66 3.92 11.55
C TRP A 127 8.63 4.00 12.72
N GLU A 128 9.26 2.90 13.13
CA GLU A 128 10.22 2.91 14.24
C GLU A 128 11.42 3.83 13.95
N ARG A 129 11.95 3.83 12.71
CA ARG A 129 13.02 4.75 12.31
C ARG A 129 12.60 6.22 12.36
N TYR A 130 11.36 6.51 11.98
CA TYR A 130 10.82 7.86 11.99
C TYR A 130 10.51 8.32 13.41
N LYS A 131 9.93 7.43 14.23
CA LYS A 131 9.56 7.64 15.62
C LYS A 131 10.75 8.09 16.45
N GLN A 132 11.91 7.43 16.34
CA GLN A 132 13.09 7.84 17.10
C GLN A 132 13.49 9.29 16.79
N LYS A 133 13.60 9.64 15.51
CA LYS A 133 13.91 11.01 15.07
C LYS A 133 12.88 12.03 15.55
N LEU A 134 11.60 11.66 15.52
CA LEU A 134 10.52 12.53 15.98
C LEU A 134 10.58 12.75 17.49
N LEU A 135 10.82 11.71 18.29
CA LEU A 135 10.96 11.81 19.74
C LEU A 135 12.15 12.68 20.12
N ASP A 136 13.28 12.50 19.44
CA ASP A 136 14.48 13.32 19.64
C ASP A 136 14.18 14.81 19.32
N HIS A 137 13.47 15.08 18.21
CA HIS A 137 13.09 16.43 17.81
C HIS A 137 12.10 17.09 18.78
N LEU A 138 11.13 16.32 19.28
CA LEU A 138 10.15 16.78 20.27
C LEU A 138 10.72 16.82 21.69
N LYS A 139 11.94 16.33 21.90
CA LYS A 139 12.61 16.21 23.21
C LYS A 139 11.80 15.41 24.24
N ILE A 140 11.05 14.41 23.78
CA ILE A 140 10.20 13.56 24.62
C ILE A 140 10.98 12.31 25.04
N SER A 141 11.01 12.01 26.34
CA SER A 141 11.64 10.77 26.82
C SER A 141 10.80 9.53 26.50
N LYS A 142 11.40 8.35 26.57
CA LYS A 142 10.68 7.08 26.35
C LYS A 142 9.57 6.87 27.40
N GLU A 143 9.82 7.27 28.64
CA GLU A 143 8.87 7.17 29.76
C GLU A 143 7.68 8.11 29.55
N GLU A 144 7.94 9.33 29.11
CA GLU A 144 6.89 10.31 28.80
C GLU A 144 6.04 9.86 27.62
N TYR A 145 6.68 9.35 26.55
CA TYR A 145 5.98 8.76 25.42
C TYR A 145 5.07 7.59 25.85
N LYS A 146 5.55 6.71 26.74
CA LYS A 146 4.76 5.60 27.28
C LYS A 146 3.53 6.10 28.03
N LYS A 147 3.67 7.13 28.88
CA LYS A 147 2.53 7.75 29.59
C LYS A 147 1.50 8.34 28.63
N ILE A 148 1.95 8.98 27.54
CA ILE A 148 1.06 9.51 26.50
C ILE A 148 0.29 8.37 25.83
N LEU A 149 0.98 7.29 25.45
CA LEU A 149 0.32 6.12 24.87
C LEU A 149 -0.73 5.53 25.81
N GLU A 150 -0.41 5.33 27.08
CA GLU A 150 -1.35 4.81 28.09
C GLU A 150 -2.60 5.71 28.18
N ARG A 151 -2.43 7.04 28.19
CA ARG A 151 -3.57 7.97 28.20
C ARG A 151 -4.41 7.89 26.93
N ILE A 152 -3.79 7.79 25.76
CA ILE A 152 -4.51 7.65 24.48
C ILE A 152 -5.30 6.35 24.46
N PHE A 153 -4.71 5.23 24.87
CA PHE A 153 -5.41 3.95 24.93
C PHE A 153 -6.59 4.01 25.91
N CYS A 154 -6.42 4.62 27.08
CA CYS A 154 -7.53 4.84 28.00
C CYS A 154 -8.67 5.65 27.35
N CYS A 155 -8.37 6.68 26.56
CA CYS A 155 -9.40 7.48 25.88
C CYS A 155 -10.08 6.78 24.70
N LEU A 156 -9.45 5.78 24.09
CA LEU A 156 -9.98 5.06 22.92
C LEU A 156 -10.77 3.79 23.28
N ILE A 157 -10.72 3.34 24.54
CA ILE A 157 -11.43 2.14 25.04
C ILE A 157 -12.86 2.46 25.54
N PHE A 158 -13.28 3.73 25.53
CA PHE A 158 -14.66 4.17 25.81
C PHE A 158 -15.44 4.42 24.52
#